data_AF-A0A662WQ40-F1
#
_entry.id   AF-A0A662WQ40-F1
#
_cell.length_a   1.000
_cell.length_b   1.000
_cell.length_c   1.000
_cell.angle_alpha   90.00
_cell.angle_beta   90.00
_cell.angle_gamma   90.00
#
_symmetry.space_group_name_H-M   'P 1'
#
loop_
_entity.id
_entity.type
_entity.pdbx_description
1 polymer ?
#
loop_
_entity_poly.entity_id
_entity_poly.type
_entity_poly.pdbx_seq_one_letter_code
_entity_poly.pdbx_strand_id
1 'polypeptide(L)'
;MGPCARSDREIEQLFFCFLGGAFVVSALAVVAQFLLVPLLAALCFFSQRDAIQEQLRGFFGDSDDSSSLSSGGSGGGSLSTPPHGSQLAKMVMGLQVDKTAGYYVFLLMLAFVVAGLVEEYLKFWLIQGACCCCGAKTPSMPAFTALKQRQQRQQYHGAIRGCLCHPSRLLFFHRQHANHSFVVFLAVIAGALGFSVLENTGYSFAASTFGDKVFTAAMRGVASTSLHCICAGITGVRLAERLLAHRAGGGEERGSGAARADLGRWRTKLAIIYPAVLVHGVFDVQLFLLAALVTEEMQTAHPTRYGVVLPSVITLSILATSFVYLRRTLHAMELKMNEAHYIHVAVDLESGHRVGALNDYDDEMDFFGDDDEEEEGNDAEDEAFLRGNRKFEPPTKMDDVSVPVADSDNSSQGVDANGIVTGRWKSSIFGCMDTLVPNAVLSCCCPGLVVAQISARMGMMPFNHVLGLFGGLYLVAIIASATHSGFFDFVMTVCSIIAMLCCMRMRWRIRTLFNIPGSQLEDAFFSCCCGCCSIAQIASHVESYEPGVFAFAPRATLEGYSFS
;
A
#
# COMPACT_ATOMS: atom_id res chain seq x y z
N MET A 1 -3.84 -26.29 7.24
CA MET A 1 -4.64 -25.15 6.72
C MET A 1 -4.40 -25.05 5.23
N GLY A 2 -5.44 -25.17 4.40
CA GLY A 2 -5.29 -25.06 2.95
C GLY A 2 -4.80 -23.67 2.50
N PRO A 3 -4.20 -23.54 1.30
CA PRO A 3 -3.70 -22.27 0.75
C PRO A 3 -4.74 -21.14 0.76
N CYS A 4 -6.01 -21.48 0.53
CA CYS A 4 -7.13 -20.55 0.51
C CYS A 4 -7.30 -19.81 1.86
N ALA A 5 -7.28 -20.55 2.97
CA ALA A 5 -7.45 -19.99 4.32
C ALA A 5 -6.29 -19.08 4.77
N ARG A 6 -5.13 -19.16 4.11
CA ARG A 6 -3.99 -18.27 4.37
C ARG A 6 -4.16 -16.92 3.67
N SER A 7 -4.62 -16.92 2.42
CA SER A 7 -4.89 -15.70 1.65
C SER A 7 -5.95 -14.82 2.33
N ASP A 8 -6.99 -15.43 2.88
CA ASP A 8 -8.08 -14.70 3.54
C ASP A 8 -7.59 -13.90 4.76
N ARG A 9 -6.64 -14.46 5.52
CA ARG A 9 -6.05 -13.78 6.68
C ARG A 9 -5.17 -12.61 6.29
N GLU A 10 -4.39 -12.74 5.22
CA GLU A 10 -3.56 -11.62 4.73
C GLU A 10 -4.45 -10.46 4.26
N ILE A 11 -5.54 -10.75 3.53
CA ILE A 11 -6.53 -9.75 3.13
C ILE A 11 -7.18 -9.10 4.35
N GLU A 12 -7.60 -9.89 5.34
CA GLU A 12 -8.17 -9.38 6.60
C GLU A 12 -7.19 -8.44 7.33
N GLN A 13 -5.89 -8.78 7.36
CA GLN A 13 -4.86 -7.92 7.94
C GLN A 13 -4.69 -6.61 7.17
N LEU A 14 -4.66 -6.64 5.84
CA LEU A 14 -4.60 -5.44 5.00
C LEU A 14 -5.81 -4.54 5.25
N PHE A 15 -6.99 -5.15 5.37
CA PHE A 15 -8.24 -4.43 5.69
C PHE A 15 -8.17 -3.76 7.07
N PHE A 16 -7.68 -4.45 8.11
CA PHE A 16 -7.49 -3.83 9.42
C PHE A 16 -6.44 -2.73 9.43
N CYS A 17 -5.36 -2.87 8.65
CA CYS A 17 -4.38 -1.80 8.48
C CYS A 17 -5.03 -0.58 7.82
N PHE A 18 -5.84 -0.78 6.78
CA PHE A 18 -6.62 0.28 6.16
C PHE A 18 -7.54 0.98 7.17
N LEU A 19 -8.34 0.25 7.95
CA LEU A 19 -9.22 0.84 8.96
C LEU A 19 -8.43 1.57 10.07
N GLY A 20 -7.30 1.02 10.48
CA GLY A 20 -6.42 1.65 11.46
C GLY A 20 -5.84 2.96 10.94
N GLY A 21 -5.45 3.00 9.68
CA GLY A 21 -5.03 4.22 8.97
C GLY A 21 -6.16 5.25 8.91
N ALA A 22 -7.33 4.82 8.47
CA ALA A 22 -8.51 5.65 8.33
C ALA A 22 -8.90 6.31 9.65
N PHE A 23 -9.14 5.54 10.70
CA PHE A 23 -9.77 6.08 11.90
C PHE A 23 -8.76 6.45 12.99
N VAL A 24 -7.80 5.57 13.28
CA VAL A 24 -6.89 5.77 14.43
C VAL A 24 -5.79 6.76 14.07
N VAL A 25 -5.08 6.53 12.95
CA VAL A 25 -3.97 7.40 12.53
C VAL A 25 -4.48 8.80 12.22
N SER A 26 -5.59 8.94 11.49
CA SER A 26 -6.16 10.26 11.20
C SER A 26 -6.57 11.02 12.46
N ALA A 27 -7.22 10.38 13.43
CA ALA A 27 -7.60 11.03 14.68
C ALA A 27 -6.36 11.50 15.48
N LEU A 28 -5.33 10.65 15.56
CA LEU A 28 -4.07 11.01 16.23
C LEU A 28 -3.32 12.13 15.51
N ALA A 29 -3.31 12.13 14.18
CA ALA A 29 -2.70 13.17 13.36
C ALA A 29 -3.38 14.51 13.61
N VAL A 30 -4.71 14.54 13.63
CA VAL A 30 -5.49 15.74 13.95
C VAL A 30 -5.15 16.27 15.35
N VAL A 31 -5.11 15.41 16.37
CA VAL A 31 -4.72 15.83 17.73
C VAL A 31 -3.29 16.39 17.76
N ALA A 32 -2.34 15.73 17.10
CA ALA A 32 -0.96 16.19 17.03
C ALA A 32 -0.84 17.54 16.30
N GLN A 33 -1.58 17.73 15.20
CA GLN A 33 -1.67 18.99 14.46
C GLN A 33 -2.23 20.11 15.35
N PHE A 34 -3.33 19.86 16.07
CA PHE A 34 -3.93 20.83 16.98
C PHE A 34 -3.00 21.27 18.12
N LEU A 35 -2.07 20.42 18.55
CA LEU A 35 -1.09 20.76 19.59
C LEU A 35 0.16 21.44 19.01
N LEU A 36 0.71 20.92 17.92
CA LEU A 36 1.99 21.39 17.37
C LEU A 36 1.86 22.68 16.58
N VAL A 37 0.78 22.87 15.82
CA VAL A 37 0.62 24.05 14.96
C VAL A 37 0.59 25.35 15.77
N PRO A 38 -0.19 25.47 16.87
CA PRO A 38 -0.17 26.69 17.69
C PRO A 38 1.17 26.95 18.37
N LEU A 39 1.87 25.89 18.80
CA LEU A 39 3.21 26.02 19.39
C LEU A 39 4.22 26.54 18.35
N LEU A 40 4.21 25.98 17.14
CA LEU A 40 5.06 26.44 16.04
C LEU A 40 4.72 27.88 15.66
N ALA A 41 3.44 28.23 15.60
CA ALA A 41 2.99 29.59 15.32
C ALA A 41 3.50 30.57 16.40
N ALA A 42 3.35 30.23 17.68
CA ALA A 42 3.83 31.06 18.78
C ALA A 42 5.36 31.28 18.74
N LEU A 43 6.12 30.26 18.35
CA LEU A 43 7.57 30.36 18.20
C LEU A 43 7.97 31.20 16.97
N CYS A 44 7.33 30.97 15.82
CA CYS A 44 7.73 31.57 14.56
C CYS A 44 7.22 33.01 14.39
N PHE A 45 6.07 33.34 14.98
CA PHE A 45 5.46 34.67 14.93
C PHE A 45 5.71 35.48 16.21
N PHE A 46 6.69 35.09 17.04
CA PHE A 46 6.99 35.79 18.29
C PHE A 46 7.28 37.29 18.06
N SER A 47 7.94 37.65 16.96
CA SER A 47 8.22 39.05 16.60
C SER A 47 6.99 39.84 16.15
N GLN A 48 5.91 39.16 15.75
CA GLN A 48 4.64 39.77 15.31
C GLN A 48 3.54 39.67 16.37
N ARG A 49 3.87 39.21 17.60
CA ARG A 49 2.89 38.91 18.63
C ARG A 49 1.97 40.10 18.96
N ASP A 50 2.53 41.31 18.99
CA ASP A 50 1.79 42.50 19.43
C ASP A 50 0.77 42.91 18.36
N ALA A 51 1.15 42.85 17.07
CA ALA A 51 0.26 43.10 15.93
C ALA A 51 -0.85 42.03 15.84
N ILE A 52 -0.49 40.75 15.99
CA ILE A 52 -1.48 39.66 16.02
C ILE A 52 -2.44 39.84 17.19
N GLN A 53 -1.95 40.20 18.38
CA GLN A 53 -2.77 40.42 19.56
C GLN A 53 -3.72 41.62 19.39
N GLU A 54 -3.28 42.67 18.71
CA GLU A 54 -4.13 43.82 18.37
C GLU A 54 -5.25 43.44 17.39
N GLN A 55 -4.94 42.67 16.34
CA GLN A 55 -5.95 42.14 15.41
C GLN A 55 -6.96 41.23 16.14
N LEU A 56 -6.47 40.33 17.01
CA LEU A 56 -7.32 39.45 17.81
C LEU A 56 -8.25 40.24 18.74
N ARG A 57 -7.75 41.31 19.39
CA ARG A 57 -8.57 42.19 20.23
C ARG A 57 -9.66 42.89 19.44
N GLY A 58 -9.39 43.31 18.21
CA GLY A 58 -10.41 43.88 17.32
C GLY A 58 -11.56 42.90 17.07
N PHE A 59 -11.26 41.63 16.77
CA PHE A 59 -12.28 40.60 16.55
C PHE A 59 -13.16 40.32 17.79
N PHE A 60 -12.58 40.34 18.99
CA PHE A 60 -13.32 40.09 20.23
C PHE A 60 -14.04 41.34 20.75
N GLY A 61 -13.49 42.54 20.57
CA GLY A 61 -14.07 43.79 21.05
C GLY A 61 -15.36 44.18 20.32
N ASP A 62 -15.42 44.00 19.00
CA ASP A 62 -16.61 44.33 18.19
C ASP A 62 -17.82 43.42 18.49
N SER A 63 -17.60 42.29 19.17
CA SER A 63 -18.68 41.36 19.51
C SER A 63 -19.56 41.87 20.65
N ASP A 64 -19.04 42.71 21.55
CA ASP A 64 -19.78 43.14 22.75
C ASP A 64 -20.73 44.32 22.48
N ASP A 65 -20.38 45.24 21.57
CA ASP A 65 -21.17 46.46 21.32
C ASP A 65 -22.42 46.22 20.43
N SER A 66 -22.44 45.14 19.65
CA SER A 66 -23.57 44.81 18.76
C SER A 66 -24.81 44.25 19.49
N SER A 67 -24.72 43.98 20.80
CA SER A 67 -25.80 43.43 21.62
C SER A 67 -26.73 44.48 22.27
N SER A 68 -26.43 45.77 22.12
CA SER A 68 -27.11 46.84 22.88
C SER A 68 -28.16 47.67 22.10
N LEU A 69 -28.43 47.36 20.82
CA LEU A 69 -29.35 48.11 19.96
C LEU A 69 -30.42 47.23 19.29
N SER A 70 -31.23 46.50 20.06
CA SER A 70 -32.50 45.94 19.55
C SER A 70 -33.54 45.69 20.65
N SER A 71 -33.94 46.73 21.37
CA SER A 71 -35.21 46.74 22.11
C SER A 71 -36.28 47.46 21.27
N GLY A 72 -36.95 46.74 20.37
CA GLY A 72 -38.12 47.28 19.68
C GLY A 72 -38.49 46.56 18.39
N GLY A 73 -39.25 45.47 18.49
CA GLY A 73 -39.86 44.84 17.31
C GLY A 73 -40.30 43.40 17.53
N SER A 74 -41.48 43.23 18.12
CA SER A 74 -42.21 41.96 18.17
C SER A 74 -42.61 41.52 16.76
N GLY A 75 -42.17 40.33 16.34
CA GLY A 75 -42.60 39.71 15.09
C GLY A 75 -41.94 38.35 14.90
N GLY A 76 -42.69 37.29 15.20
CA GLY A 76 -42.21 35.91 15.20
C GLY A 76 -41.66 35.45 13.85
N GLY A 77 -40.48 34.81 13.89
CA GLY A 77 -39.85 34.20 12.72
C GLY A 77 -38.69 33.31 13.14
N SER A 78 -38.97 32.00 13.18
CA SER A 78 -38.06 30.84 13.14
C SER A 78 -36.58 31.06 13.47
N LEU A 79 -36.21 30.64 14.68
CA LEU A 79 -34.86 30.55 15.22
C LEU A 79 -34.04 29.51 14.42
N SER A 80 -33.13 29.98 13.56
CA SER A 80 -31.99 29.19 13.10
C SER A 80 -30.72 29.97 13.42
N THR A 81 -30.20 29.74 14.62
CA THR A 81 -28.89 30.25 15.03
C THR A 81 -27.82 29.65 14.11
N PRO A 82 -26.98 30.46 13.46
CA PRO A 82 -25.90 29.94 12.63
C PRO A 82 -24.87 29.24 13.53
N PRO A 83 -24.30 28.11 13.08
CA PRO A 83 -23.36 27.34 13.89
C PRO A 83 -22.09 28.14 14.19
N HIS A 84 -21.75 28.25 15.48
CA HIS A 84 -20.58 28.96 16.02
C HIS A 84 -19.21 28.54 15.43
N GLY A 85 -19.13 27.43 14.70
CA GLY A 85 -17.89 26.97 14.06
C GLY A 85 -17.37 27.89 12.94
N SER A 86 -18.21 28.73 12.34
CA SER A 86 -17.79 29.59 11.22
C SER A 86 -17.01 30.85 11.62
N GLN A 87 -17.14 31.31 12.87
CA GLN A 87 -16.47 32.54 13.32
C GLN A 87 -14.97 32.33 13.56
N LEU A 88 -14.58 31.23 14.21
CA LEU A 88 -13.16 30.94 14.45
C LEU A 88 -12.39 30.74 13.13
N ALA A 89 -12.98 30.04 12.16
CA ALA A 89 -12.35 29.86 10.85
C ALA A 89 -12.19 31.20 10.11
N LYS A 90 -13.21 32.06 10.14
CA LYS A 90 -13.12 33.43 9.57
C LYS A 90 -12.07 34.28 10.27
N MET A 91 -11.99 34.20 11.59
CA MET A 91 -11.00 34.91 12.41
C MET A 91 -9.58 34.46 12.08
N VAL A 92 -9.35 33.15 11.97
CA VAL A 92 -8.03 32.60 11.59
C VAL A 92 -7.67 32.97 10.15
N MET A 93 -8.60 32.92 9.21
CA MET A 93 -8.37 33.34 7.82
C MET A 93 -8.21 34.86 7.66
N GLY A 94 -8.75 35.65 8.59
CA GLY A 94 -8.67 37.11 8.58
C GLY A 94 -7.40 37.70 9.22
N LEU A 95 -6.59 36.87 9.89
CA LEU A 95 -5.31 37.31 10.45
C LEU A 95 -4.35 37.68 9.33
N GLN A 96 -3.98 38.96 9.26
CA GLN A 96 -2.96 39.44 8.34
C GLN A 96 -1.60 39.26 8.98
N VAL A 97 -0.92 38.18 8.57
CA VAL A 97 0.44 37.86 9.01
C VAL A 97 1.44 38.34 7.96
N ASP A 98 2.41 39.15 8.38
CA ASP A 98 3.46 39.63 7.50
C ASP A 98 4.36 38.45 7.07
N LYS A 99 4.70 38.41 5.78
CA LYS A 99 5.58 37.40 5.16
C LYS A 99 7.06 37.59 5.55
N THR A 100 7.33 37.61 6.85
CA THR A 100 8.67 37.70 7.45
C THR A 100 9.42 36.37 7.34
N ALA A 101 10.71 36.35 7.71
CA ALA A 101 11.47 35.10 7.80
C ALA A 101 10.78 34.06 8.70
N GLY A 102 10.16 34.49 9.80
CA GLY A 102 9.38 33.63 10.70
C GLY A 102 8.23 32.92 10.00
N TYR A 103 7.54 33.58 9.06
CA TYR A 103 6.47 32.98 8.27
C TYR A 103 6.96 31.82 7.41
N TYR A 104 8.09 31.98 6.70
CA TYR A 104 8.63 30.90 5.88
C TYR A 104 9.21 29.76 6.72
N VAL A 105 9.80 30.05 7.88
CA VAL A 105 10.22 29.03 8.84
C VAL A 105 9.01 28.26 9.37
N PHE A 106 7.90 28.94 9.67
CA PHE A 106 6.66 28.30 10.08
C PHE A 106 6.14 27.33 9.00
N LEU A 107 6.10 27.75 7.73
CA LEU A 107 5.68 26.88 6.62
C LEU A 107 6.62 25.66 6.47
N LEU A 108 7.93 25.85 6.60
CA LEU A 108 8.90 24.76 6.56
C LEU A 108 8.68 23.75 7.70
N MET A 109 8.44 24.24 8.91
CA MET A 109 8.18 23.40 10.08
C MET A 109 6.83 22.68 9.96
N LEU A 110 5.80 23.35 9.45
CA LEU A 110 4.49 22.73 9.19
C LEU A 110 4.65 21.55 8.22
N ALA A 111 5.37 21.75 7.12
CA ALA A 111 5.58 20.72 6.11
C ALA A 111 6.46 19.55 6.61
N PHE A 112 7.61 19.81 7.24
CA PHE A 112 8.54 18.73 7.61
C PHE A 112 8.23 18.08 8.96
N VAL A 113 7.76 18.85 9.94
CA VAL A 113 7.52 18.34 11.30
C VAL A 113 6.10 17.81 11.41
N VAL A 114 5.11 18.60 11.01
CA VAL A 114 3.71 18.25 11.22
C VAL A 114 3.21 17.30 10.13
N ALA A 115 3.35 17.64 8.86
CA ALA A 115 2.88 16.77 7.78
C ALA A 115 3.85 15.61 7.52
N GLY A 116 5.13 15.89 7.32
CA GLY A 116 6.14 14.86 7.07
C GLY A 116 6.38 13.94 8.27
N LEU A 117 6.98 14.45 9.34
CA LEU A 117 7.46 13.59 10.43
C LEU A 117 6.32 12.94 11.22
N VAL A 118 5.33 13.69 11.68
CA VAL A 118 4.26 13.15 12.52
C VAL A 118 3.41 12.15 11.73
N GLU A 119 2.98 12.47 10.52
CA GLU A 119 2.09 11.56 9.78
C GLU A 119 2.81 10.28 9.36
N GLU A 120 4.04 10.39 8.82
CA GLU A 120 4.82 9.20 8.44
C GLU A 120 5.19 8.35 9.66
N TYR A 121 5.46 8.98 10.81
CA TYR A 121 5.68 8.26 12.06
C TYR A 121 4.42 7.54 12.54
N LEU A 122 3.24 8.17 12.48
CA LEU A 122 1.99 7.54 12.90
C LEU A 122 1.59 6.37 11.99
N LYS A 123 1.78 6.51 10.67
CA LYS A 123 1.60 5.43 9.69
C LYS A 123 2.53 4.25 9.99
N PHE A 124 3.80 4.53 10.27
CA PHE A 124 4.76 3.51 10.69
C PHE A 124 4.40 2.86 12.03
N TRP A 125 3.95 3.67 13.00
CA TRP A 125 3.56 3.22 14.34
C TRP A 125 2.37 2.27 14.32
N LEU A 126 1.38 2.54 13.46
CA LEU A 126 0.23 1.65 13.22
C LEU A 126 0.71 0.23 12.90
N ILE A 127 1.71 0.12 12.02
CA ILE A 127 2.23 -1.15 11.54
C ILE A 127 3.09 -1.83 12.60
N GLN A 128 3.93 -1.08 13.33
CA GLN A 128 4.70 -1.64 14.46
C GLN A 128 3.81 -2.21 15.58
N GLY A 129 2.56 -1.75 15.66
CA GLY A 129 1.61 -2.30 16.58
C GLY A 129 1.83 -1.92 18.04
N ALA A 130 2.36 -0.72 18.29
CA ALA A 130 2.58 -0.20 19.63
C ALA A 130 1.35 0.55 20.19
N CYS A 131 0.14 0.13 19.84
CA CYS A 131 -1.07 0.65 20.48
C CYS A 131 -1.20 0.05 21.89
N CYS A 132 -0.50 0.67 22.84
CA CYS A 132 -0.55 0.35 24.27
C CYS A 132 -1.89 0.73 24.94
N CYS A 133 -2.90 1.18 24.20
CA CYS A 133 -4.14 1.70 24.77
C CYS A 133 -5.01 0.64 25.47
N CYS A 134 -4.68 -0.65 25.34
CA CYS A 134 -5.35 -1.73 26.10
C CYS A 134 -4.40 -2.45 27.07
N GLY A 135 -3.35 -1.76 27.53
CA GLY A 135 -2.47 -2.25 28.59
C GLY A 135 -3.22 -2.37 29.93
N ALA A 136 -3.72 -3.58 30.21
CA ALA A 136 -3.87 -4.03 31.59
C ALA A 136 -2.48 -3.99 32.24
N LYS A 137 -2.30 -3.03 33.15
CA LYS A 137 -1.12 -2.94 34.02
C LYS A 137 -1.04 -4.20 34.87
N THR A 138 0.01 -5.00 34.73
CA THR A 138 0.65 -5.61 35.90
C THR A 138 2.16 -5.64 35.67
N PRO A 139 2.95 -4.95 36.51
CA PRO A 139 4.39 -5.15 36.58
C PRO A 139 4.69 -6.19 37.66
N SER A 140 5.30 -7.32 37.30
CA SER A 140 6.42 -7.97 38.04
C SER A 140 6.62 -9.44 37.65
N MET A 141 7.90 -9.77 37.44
CA MET A 141 8.57 -11.07 37.58
C MET A 141 8.43 -12.15 36.48
N PRO A 142 9.51 -12.94 36.23
CA PRO A 142 9.62 -13.88 35.12
C PRO A 142 9.14 -15.28 35.54
N ALA A 143 8.19 -15.85 34.79
CA ALA A 143 7.82 -17.25 34.89
C ALA A 143 7.69 -17.85 33.49
N PHE A 144 8.84 -18.25 32.93
CA PHE A 144 8.97 -18.75 31.56
C PHE A 144 8.46 -20.18 31.35
N THR A 145 7.78 -20.78 32.34
CA THR A 145 7.34 -22.19 32.29
C THR A 145 5.84 -22.42 32.45
N ALA A 146 5.06 -21.43 32.93
CA ALA A 146 3.60 -21.61 33.11
C ALA A 146 2.74 -21.08 31.93
N LEU A 147 3.33 -20.32 31.00
CA LEU A 147 2.58 -19.71 29.88
C LEU A 147 2.45 -20.62 28.65
N LYS A 148 3.33 -21.61 28.47
CA LYS A 148 3.27 -22.52 27.31
C LYS A 148 2.03 -23.42 27.34
N GLN A 149 1.55 -23.79 28.54
CA GLN A 149 0.40 -24.68 28.71
C GLN A 149 -0.96 -23.94 28.75
N ARG A 150 -0.99 -22.65 29.14
CA ARG A 150 -2.20 -21.82 29.08
C ARG A 150 -2.49 -21.27 27.68
N GLN A 151 -1.47 -21.05 26.85
CA GLN A 151 -1.67 -20.61 25.46
C GLN A 151 -2.35 -21.68 24.59
N GLN A 152 -2.07 -22.97 24.82
CA GLN A 152 -2.74 -24.05 24.08
C GLN A 152 -4.22 -24.22 24.47
N ARG A 153 -4.61 -24.03 25.74
CA ARG A 153 -6.03 -24.15 26.16
C ARG A 153 -6.91 -22.95 25.79
N GLN A 154 -6.35 -21.75 25.62
CA GLN A 154 -7.13 -20.58 25.21
C GLN A 154 -7.36 -20.47 23.69
N GLN A 155 -6.77 -21.34 22.88
CA GLN A 155 -6.90 -21.29 21.42
C GLN A 155 -8.25 -21.83 20.91
N TYR A 156 -9.05 -22.49 21.75
CA TYR A 156 -10.32 -23.13 21.34
C TYR A 156 -11.62 -22.44 21.79
N HIS A 157 -11.63 -21.49 22.74
CA HIS A 157 -12.90 -20.98 23.31
C HIS A 157 -13.01 -19.46 23.59
N GLY A 158 -12.32 -18.59 22.85
CA GLY A 158 -12.38 -17.14 23.12
C GLY A 158 -12.27 -16.23 21.90
N ALA A 159 -13.05 -16.47 20.85
CA ALA A 159 -12.89 -15.79 19.56
C ALA A 159 -13.50 -14.38 19.42
N ILE A 160 -14.19 -13.80 20.42
CA ILE A 160 -14.96 -12.55 20.18
C ILE A 160 -14.80 -11.47 21.28
N ARG A 161 -13.71 -11.44 22.07
CA ARG A 161 -13.59 -10.43 23.14
C ARG A 161 -12.28 -9.64 23.26
N GLY A 162 -11.53 -9.52 22.16
CA GLY A 162 -10.32 -8.70 22.11
C GLY A 162 -10.21 -7.93 20.80
N CYS A 163 -11.15 -7.02 20.56
CA CYS A 163 -11.17 -6.20 19.35
C CYS A 163 -9.99 -5.20 19.37
N LEU A 164 -9.20 -5.20 18.29
CA LEU A 164 -8.26 -4.14 17.86
C LEU A 164 -6.97 -3.89 18.67
N CYS A 165 -6.74 -4.52 19.82
CA CYS A 165 -5.72 -4.00 20.76
C CYS A 165 -4.32 -4.63 20.75
N HIS A 166 -4.02 -5.74 20.06
CA HIS A 166 -2.68 -6.35 20.17
C HIS A 166 -1.98 -6.52 18.82
N PRO A 167 -1.39 -5.44 18.29
CA PRO A 167 -0.83 -5.45 16.96
C PRO A 167 0.59 -6.04 16.89
N SER A 168 1.16 -6.51 18.01
CA SER A 168 2.31 -7.44 17.97
C SER A 168 1.98 -8.81 17.36
N ARG A 169 0.72 -9.08 17.00
CA ARG A 169 0.29 -10.26 16.21
C ARG A 169 0.39 -10.05 14.70
N LEU A 170 0.54 -8.82 14.21
CA LEU A 170 0.45 -8.50 12.78
C LEU A 170 1.76 -8.68 12.00
N LEU A 171 2.93 -8.55 12.64
CA LEU A 171 4.23 -8.54 11.94
C LEU A 171 5.22 -9.66 12.28
N PHE A 172 4.99 -10.45 13.34
CA PHE A 172 6.08 -11.22 13.94
C PHE A 172 5.76 -12.65 14.36
N PHE A 173 4.55 -13.16 14.10
CA PHE A 173 4.14 -14.47 14.64
C PHE A 173 3.64 -15.51 13.62
N HIS A 174 3.66 -15.22 12.31
CA HIS A 174 3.26 -16.22 11.31
C HIS A 174 4.44 -16.86 10.58
N ARG A 175 4.34 -18.19 10.43
CA ARG A 175 5.40 -19.09 9.96
C ARG A 175 5.80 -18.79 8.51
N GLN A 176 7.10 -18.53 8.37
CA GLN A 176 8.02 -18.61 7.24
C GLN A 176 7.43 -18.72 5.81
N HIS A 177 7.20 -17.59 5.12
CA HIS A 177 7.38 -17.53 3.67
C HIS A 177 7.99 -16.18 3.28
N ALA A 178 8.75 -16.15 2.18
CA ALA A 178 9.28 -14.92 1.58
C ALA A 178 8.20 -13.83 1.40
N ASN A 179 6.94 -14.27 1.19
CA ASN A 179 5.75 -13.42 1.10
C ASN A 179 5.54 -12.48 2.30
N HIS A 180 6.08 -12.81 3.49
CA HIS A 180 5.86 -12.00 4.69
C HIS A 180 6.39 -10.56 4.53
N SER A 181 7.57 -10.38 3.92
CA SER A 181 8.15 -9.04 3.73
C SER A 181 7.31 -8.20 2.75
N PHE A 182 6.74 -8.84 1.74
CA PHE A 182 5.82 -8.20 0.80
C PHE A 182 4.47 -7.85 1.45
N VAL A 183 3.93 -8.73 2.31
CA VAL A 183 2.72 -8.45 3.10
C VAL A 183 2.95 -7.26 4.04
N VAL A 184 4.12 -7.14 4.67
CA VAL A 184 4.49 -5.94 5.45
C VAL A 184 4.42 -4.67 4.60
N PHE A 185 5.02 -4.71 3.40
CA PHE A 185 4.97 -3.60 2.46
C PHE A 185 3.53 -3.22 2.09
N LEU A 186 2.69 -4.21 1.74
CA LEU A 186 1.27 -3.99 1.42
C LEU A 186 0.48 -3.44 2.62
N ALA A 187 0.77 -3.90 3.84
CA ALA A 187 0.12 -3.42 5.06
C ALA A 187 0.42 -1.94 5.32
N VAL A 188 1.66 -1.50 5.12
CA VAL A 188 2.05 -0.09 5.24
C VAL A 188 1.31 0.76 4.21
N ILE A 189 1.21 0.29 2.95
CA ILE A 189 0.43 0.97 1.90
C ILE A 189 -1.05 1.03 2.27
N ALA A 190 -1.63 -0.07 2.75
CA ALA A 190 -3.05 -0.12 3.15
C ALA A 190 -3.34 0.89 4.27
N GLY A 191 -2.48 0.98 5.28
CA GLY A 191 -2.60 2.00 6.35
C GLY A 191 -2.51 3.42 5.82
N ALA A 192 -1.60 3.71 4.90
CA ALA A 192 -1.48 5.04 4.31
C ALA A 192 -2.66 5.39 3.38
N LEU A 193 -3.20 4.42 2.64
CA LEU A 193 -4.43 4.57 1.87
C LEU A 193 -5.61 4.93 2.77
N GLY A 194 -5.77 4.21 3.89
CA GLY A 194 -6.80 4.51 4.88
C GLY A 194 -6.70 5.95 5.40
N PHE A 195 -5.49 6.35 5.81
CA PHE A 195 -5.21 7.71 6.26
C PHE A 195 -5.56 8.75 5.19
N SER A 196 -5.07 8.55 3.96
CA SER A 196 -5.30 9.46 2.84
C SER A 196 -6.79 9.61 2.49
N VAL A 197 -7.57 8.52 2.53
CA VAL A 197 -9.01 8.57 2.27
C VAL A 197 -9.70 9.50 3.26
N LEU A 198 -9.41 9.37 4.55
CA LEU A 198 -10.05 10.19 5.58
C LEU A 198 -9.59 11.64 5.54
N GLU A 199 -8.29 11.86 5.33
CA GLU A 199 -7.72 13.20 5.17
C GLU A 199 -8.33 13.92 3.96
N ASN A 200 -8.33 13.30 2.79
CA ASN A 200 -8.93 13.85 1.56
C ASN A 200 -10.43 14.08 1.69
N THR A 201 -11.13 13.21 2.40
CA THR A 201 -12.54 13.37 2.71
C THR A 201 -12.77 14.62 3.56
N GLY A 202 -11.95 14.84 4.60
CA GLY A 202 -12.00 16.04 5.44
C GLY A 202 -11.82 17.33 4.63
N TYR A 203 -10.79 17.40 3.78
CA TYR A 203 -10.56 18.55 2.91
C TYR A 203 -11.70 18.77 1.91
N SER A 204 -12.21 17.69 1.32
CA SER A 204 -13.33 17.79 0.37
C SER A 204 -14.60 18.30 1.04
N PHE A 205 -14.89 17.89 2.27
CA PHE A 205 -16.04 18.40 3.02
C PHE A 205 -15.86 19.84 3.51
N ALA A 206 -14.62 20.30 3.68
CA ALA A 206 -14.31 21.68 4.05
C ALA A 206 -14.52 22.67 2.89
N ALA A 207 -14.61 22.21 1.65
CA ALA A 207 -14.88 23.07 0.49
C ALA A 207 -16.35 23.59 0.51
N SER A 208 -16.53 24.83 0.05
CA SER A 208 -17.77 25.59 0.22
C SER A 208 -18.91 25.13 -0.69
N THR A 209 -18.63 24.91 -1.98
CA THR A 209 -19.62 24.51 -2.98
C THR A 209 -19.47 23.05 -3.37
N PHE A 210 -20.55 22.38 -3.80
CA PHE A 210 -20.47 20.99 -4.25
C PHE A 210 -19.45 20.77 -5.38
N GLY A 211 -19.37 21.71 -6.33
CA GLY A 211 -18.36 21.68 -7.40
C GLY A 211 -16.94 21.69 -6.84
N ASP A 212 -16.66 22.57 -5.87
CA ASP A 212 -15.35 22.62 -5.19
C ASP A 212 -15.06 21.34 -4.39
N LYS A 213 -16.08 20.71 -3.79
CA LYS A 213 -15.91 19.42 -3.10
C LYS A 213 -15.47 18.33 -4.06
N VAL A 214 -16.15 18.21 -5.21
CA VAL A 214 -15.81 17.21 -6.25
C VAL A 214 -14.43 17.50 -6.83
N PHE A 215 -14.13 18.76 -7.14
CA PHE A 215 -12.83 19.16 -7.66
C PHE A 215 -11.70 18.90 -6.66
N THR A 216 -11.89 19.27 -5.39
CA THR A 216 -10.93 19.01 -4.31
C THR A 216 -10.72 17.51 -4.12
N ALA A 217 -11.79 16.72 -4.11
CA ALA A 217 -11.71 15.26 -4.01
C ALA A 217 -10.92 14.65 -5.17
N ALA A 218 -11.16 15.11 -6.40
CA ALA A 218 -10.43 14.64 -7.58
C ALA A 218 -8.95 15.01 -7.54
N MET A 219 -8.63 16.28 -7.31
CA MET A 219 -7.24 16.77 -7.29
C MET A 219 -6.43 16.14 -6.15
N ARG A 220 -7.01 16.06 -4.95
CA ARG A 220 -6.35 15.39 -3.82
C ARG A 220 -6.29 13.88 -3.99
N GLY A 221 -7.33 13.29 -4.57
CA GLY A 221 -7.35 11.89 -4.97
C GLY A 221 -6.15 11.53 -5.84
N VAL A 222 -5.85 12.35 -6.85
CA VAL A 222 -4.71 12.15 -7.74
C VAL A 222 -3.38 12.48 -7.05
N ALA A 223 -3.27 13.62 -6.37
CA ALA A 223 -1.99 14.10 -5.86
C ALA A 223 -1.65 13.57 -4.45
N SER A 224 -2.50 13.86 -3.46
CA SER A 224 -2.27 13.46 -2.05
C SER A 224 -2.30 11.95 -1.87
N THR A 225 -3.27 11.24 -2.46
CA THR A 225 -3.29 9.76 -2.33
C THR A 225 -2.04 9.13 -2.91
N SER A 226 -1.60 9.61 -4.08
CA SER A 226 -0.36 9.14 -4.69
C SER A 226 0.85 9.44 -3.80
N LEU A 227 0.93 10.64 -3.21
CA LEU A 227 1.99 11.00 -2.27
C LEU A 227 2.05 10.03 -1.09
N HIS A 228 0.92 9.82 -0.40
CA HIS A 228 0.86 8.93 0.75
C HIS A 228 1.21 7.49 0.37
N CYS A 229 0.71 6.98 -0.76
CA CYS A 229 1.09 5.65 -1.26
C CYS A 229 2.59 5.54 -1.56
N ILE A 230 3.20 6.57 -2.14
CA ILE A 230 4.63 6.58 -2.45
C ILE A 230 5.45 6.62 -1.15
N CYS A 231 5.15 7.52 -0.23
CA CYS A 231 5.81 7.64 1.07
C CYS A 231 5.68 6.35 1.89
N ALA A 232 4.49 5.75 1.91
CA ALA A 232 4.23 4.48 2.56
C ALA A 232 4.97 3.32 1.89
N GLY A 233 5.02 3.30 0.57
CA GLY A 233 5.80 2.32 -0.18
C GLY A 233 7.29 2.41 0.14
N ILE A 234 7.85 3.62 0.23
CA ILE A 234 9.26 3.84 0.59
C ILE A 234 9.53 3.31 2.01
N THR A 235 8.66 3.68 2.96
CA THR A 235 8.72 3.19 4.35
C THR A 235 8.59 1.67 4.41
N GLY A 236 7.66 1.09 3.66
CA GLY A 236 7.37 -0.33 3.59
C GLY A 236 8.54 -1.14 3.05
N VAL A 237 9.16 -0.70 1.94
CA VAL A 237 10.35 -1.34 1.38
C VAL A 237 11.50 -1.33 2.38
N ARG A 238 11.78 -0.19 3.01
CA ARG A 238 12.86 -0.07 4.00
C ARG A 238 12.64 -0.94 5.24
N LEU A 239 11.39 -1.02 5.70
CA LEU A 239 10.99 -1.91 6.79
C LEU A 239 11.17 -3.38 6.39
N ALA A 240 10.71 -3.76 5.20
CA ALA A 240 10.84 -5.11 4.66
C ALA A 240 12.30 -5.53 4.47
N GLU A 241 13.15 -4.66 3.91
CA GLU A 241 14.60 -4.92 3.77
C GLU A 241 15.28 -5.13 5.13
N ARG A 242 14.92 -4.32 6.13
CA ARG A 242 15.44 -4.47 7.50
C ARG A 242 15.02 -5.79 8.12
N LEU A 243 13.75 -6.19 7.94
CA LEU A 243 13.26 -7.49 8.40
C LEU A 243 13.98 -8.65 7.71
N LEU A 244 14.25 -8.54 6.41
CA LEU A 244 15.03 -9.54 5.66
C LEU A 244 16.48 -9.65 6.15
N ALA A 245 17.13 -8.52 6.43
CA ALA A 245 18.54 -8.49 6.87
C ALA A 245 18.74 -9.21 8.21
N HIS A 246 17.82 -9.06 9.17
CA HIS A 246 17.88 -9.77 10.46
C HIS A 246 17.59 -11.27 10.34
N ARG A 247 16.89 -11.70 9.28
CA ARG A 247 16.66 -13.13 9.00
C ARG A 247 17.90 -13.82 8.45
N ALA A 248 18.70 -13.13 7.64
CA ALA A 248 19.93 -13.71 7.07
C ALA A 248 21.02 -14.02 8.12
N GLY A 249 20.92 -13.45 9.34
CA GLY A 249 21.97 -13.50 10.36
C GLY A 249 21.86 -14.58 11.45
N GLY A 250 20.86 -15.48 11.42
CA GLY A 250 20.76 -16.56 12.43
C GLY A 250 19.42 -17.30 12.45
N GLY A 251 19.30 -18.28 13.35
CA GLY A 251 18.07 -19.09 13.52
C GLY A 251 16.82 -18.24 13.81
N GLU A 252 15.65 -18.78 13.44
CA GLU A 252 14.36 -18.06 13.34
C GLU A 252 13.98 -17.23 14.59
N GLU A 253 14.07 -17.82 15.79
CA GLU A 253 13.78 -17.12 17.05
C GLU A 253 14.78 -15.99 17.33
N ARG A 254 16.05 -16.20 16.95
CA ARG A 254 17.12 -15.21 17.15
C ARG A 254 16.94 -14.02 16.19
N GLY A 255 16.57 -14.28 14.93
CA GLY A 255 16.35 -13.24 13.93
C GLY A 255 15.14 -12.35 14.25
N SER A 256 14.03 -12.94 14.70
CA SER A 256 12.82 -12.18 15.09
C SER A 256 13.03 -11.30 16.33
N GLY A 257 13.71 -11.83 17.36
CA GLY A 257 14.10 -11.04 18.54
C GLY A 257 15.03 -9.88 18.21
N ALA A 258 16.05 -10.13 17.36
CA ALA A 258 16.99 -9.11 16.91
C ALA A 258 16.29 -8.01 16.09
N ALA A 259 15.40 -8.39 15.16
CA ALA A 259 14.62 -7.44 14.38
C ALA A 259 13.74 -6.55 15.27
N ARG A 260 13.06 -7.13 16.27
CA ARG A 260 12.24 -6.37 17.22
C ARG A 260 13.09 -5.41 18.07
N ALA A 261 14.24 -5.86 18.54
CA ALA A 261 15.16 -5.01 19.30
C ALA A 261 15.73 -3.87 18.45
N ASP A 262 16.04 -4.10 17.18
CA ASP A 262 16.51 -3.06 16.26
C ASP A 262 15.40 -2.07 15.92
N LEU A 263 14.21 -2.55 15.56
CA LEU A 263 13.05 -1.71 15.24
C LEU A 263 12.50 -0.93 16.45
N GLY A 264 12.84 -1.36 17.67
CA GLY A 264 12.58 -0.61 18.89
C GLY A 264 13.45 0.64 19.03
N ARG A 265 14.63 0.69 18.40
CA ARG A 265 15.57 1.82 18.51
C ARG A 265 15.05 3.01 17.71
N TRP A 266 14.98 4.17 18.36
CA TRP A 266 14.54 5.43 17.73
C TRP A 266 15.34 5.78 16.46
N ARG A 267 16.67 5.56 16.48
CA ARG A 267 17.54 5.80 15.31
C ARG A 267 17.13 4.95 14.10
N THR A 268 16.78 3.69 14.33
CA THR A 268 16.34 2.77 13.27
C THR A 268 14.98 3.19 12.72
N LYS A 269 14.04 3.56 13.60
CA LYS A 269 12.73 4.10 13.19
C LYS A 269 12.89 5.34 12.30
N LEU A 270 13.69 6.32 12.75
CA LEU A 270 13.98 7.51 11.96
C LEU A 270 14.63 7.18 10.63
N ALA A 271 15.61 6.27 10.60
CA ALA A 271 16.28 5.88 9.35
C ALA A 271 15.32 5.22 8.34
N ILE A 272 14.29 4.51 8.81
CA ILE A 272 13.27 3.89 7.96
C ILE A 272 12.35 4.95 7.36
N ILE A 273 11.83 5.88 8.18
CA ILE A 273 10.83 6.87 7.73
C ILE A 273 11.44 8.11 7.06
N TYR A 274 12.71 8.43 7.34
CA TYR A 274 13.34 9.69 6.91
C TYR A 274 13.22 9.98 5.40
N PRO A 275 13.43 9.02 4.49
CA PRO A 275 13.24 9.28 3.06
C PRO A 275 11.79 9.64 2.69
N ALA A 276 10.80 9.02 3.36
CA ALA A 276 9.38 9.34 3.16
C ALA A 276 9.05 10.73 3.72
N VAL A 277 9.56 11.07 4.92
CA VAL A 277 9.44 12.42 5.51
C VAL A 277 10.03 13.49 4.58
N LEU A 278 11.16 13.20 3.94
CA LEU A 278 11.77 14.13 2.99
C LEU A 278 10.89 14.36 1.77
N VAL A 279 10.38 13.29 1.14
CA VAL A 279 9.49 13.38 -0.02
C VAL A 279 8.20 14.14 0.32
N HIS A 280 7.56 13.75 1.43
CA HIS A 280 6.32 14.36 1.89
C HIS A 280 6.51 15.84 2.24
N GLY A 281 7.50 16.16 3.08
CA GLY A 281 7.77 17.54 3.46
C GLY A 281 8.15 18.42 2.27
N VAL A 282 8.94 17.92 1.30
CA VAL A 282 9.24 18.67 0.07
C VAL A 282 7.97 18.95 -0.74
N PHE A 283 7.06 17.99 -0.84
CA PHE A 283 5.77 18.18 -1.51
C PHE A 283 4.95 19.30 -0.87
N ASP A 284 4.80 19.28 0.45
CA ASP A 284 4.01 20.28 1.16
C ASP A 284 4.67 21.65 1.19
N VAL A 285 6.00 21.72 1.39
CA VAL A 285 6.73 22.99 1.32
C VAL A 285 6.49 23.66 -0.02
N GLN A 286 6.55 22.91 -1.12
CA GLN A 286 6.35 23.50 -2.45
C GLN A 286 4.93 24.03 -2.63
N LEU A 287 3.91 23.30 -2.14
CA LEU A 287 2.53 23.78 -2.16
C LEU A 287 2.33 25.01 -1.28
N PHE A 288 2.90 25.04 -0.08
CA PHE A 288 2.82 26.18 0.83
C PHE A 288 3.55 27.39 0.29
N LEU A 289 4.74 27.22 -0.29
CA LEU A 289 5.48 28.30 -0.94
C LEU A 289 4.72 28.82 -2.15
N LEU A 290 4.11 27.95 -2.95
CA LEU A 290 3.30 28.37 -4.08
C LEU A 290 2.09 29.20 -3.62
N ALA A 291 1.36 28.73 -2.61
CA ALA A 291 0.24 29.46 -2.01
C ALA A 291 0.68 30.80 -1.39
N ALA A 292 1.87 30.85 -0.81
CA ALA A 292 2.41 32.07 -0.21
C ALA A 292 2.94 33.08 -1.24
N LEU A 293 3.49 32.62 -2.36
CA LEU A 293 4.17 33.47 -3.35
C LEU A 293 3.27 33.88 -4.51
N VAL A 294 2.29 33.06 -4.89
CA VAL A 294 1.32 33.41 -5.93
C VAL A 294 0.28 34.36 -5.33
N THR A 295 0.27 35.61 -5.80
CA THR A 295 -0.72 36.60 -5.37
C THR A 295 -2.04 36.42 -6.10
N GLU A 296 -3.13 36.94 -5.53
CA GLU A 296 -4.44 36.95 -6.19
C GLU A 296 -4.40 37.72 -7.51
N GLU A 297 -3.61 38.80 -7.60
CA GLU A 297 -3.39 39.54 -8.86
C GLU A 297 -2.75 38.66 -9.95
N MET A 298 -1.75 37.85 -9.59
CA MET A 298 -1.12 36.93 -10.53
C MET A 298 -2.10 35.85 -11.00
N GLN A 299 -2.86 35.29 -10.06
CA GLN A 299 -3.85 34.25 -10.36
C GLN A 299 -5.01 34.78 -11.19
N THR A 300 -5.49 36.00 -10.93
CA THR A 300 -6.56 36.65 -11.73
C THR A 300 -6.06 37.04 -13.12
N ALA A 301 -4.82 37.51 -13.25
CA ALA A 301 -4.23 37.84 -14.54
C ALA A 301 -4.00 36.59 -15.43
N HIS A 302 -3.59 35.46 -14.83
CA HIS A 302 -3.30 34.22 -15.55
C HIS A 302 -3.80 32.97 -14.79
N PRO A 303 -5.12 32.71 -14.75
CA PRO A 303 -5.73 31.68 -13.91
C PRO A 303 -5.26 30.27 -14.27
N THR A 304 -5.13 29.97 -15.56
CA THR A 304 -4.64 28.66 -16.01
C THR A 304 -3.17 28.45 -15.62
N ARG A 305 -2.33 29.47 -15.77
CA ARG A 305 -0.88 29.35 -15.53
C ARG A 305 -0.57 29.14 -14.06
N TYR A 306 -1.09 30.01 -13.19
CA TYR A 306 -0.76 29.99 -11.76
C TYR A 306 -1.72 29.13 -10.93
N GLY A 307 -2.97 28.96 -11.36
CA GLY A 307 -3.97 28.14 -10.66
C GLY A 307 -3.94 26.66 -11.03
N VAL A 308 -3.45 26.29 -12.21
CA VAL A 308 -3.48 24.88 -12.68
C VAL A 308 -2.10 24.39 -13.09
N VAL A 309 -1.47 25.02 -14.09
CA VAL A 309 -0.25 24.49 -14.72
C VAL A 309 0.92 24.46 -13.75
N LEU A 310 1.23 25.59 -13.11
CA LEU A 310 2.38 25.68 -12.20
C LEU A 310 2.26 24.73 -11.00
N PRO A 311 1.14 24.69 -10.24
CA PRO A 311 0.97 23.70 -9.17
C PRO A 311 1.05 22.26 -9.67
N SER A 312 0.43 21.95 -10.82
CA SER A 312 0.41 20.58 -11.36
C SER A 312 1.80 20.13 -11.80
N VAL A 313 2.56 20.96 -12.52
CA VAL A 313 3.92 20.61 -12.97
C VAL A 313 4.83 20.35 -11.77
N ILE A 314 4.78 21.22 -10.76
CA ILE A 314 5.59 21.10 -9.55
C ILE A 314 5.24 19.81 -8.80
N THR A 315 3.97 19.60 -8.46
CA THR A 315 3.51 18.41 -7.72
C THR A 315 3.77 17.11 -8.48
N LEU A 316 3.44 17.06 -9.78
CA LEU A 316 3.66 15.88 -10.61
C LEU A 316 5.14 15.56 -10.76
N SER A 317 6.03 16.57 -10.78
CA SER A 317 7.47 16.33 -10.85
C SER A 317 7.98 15.57 -9.62
N ILE A 318 7.58 15.98 -8.41
CA ILE A 318 7.96 15.30 -7.16
C ILE A 318 7.39 13.88 -7.14
N LEU A 319 6.10 13.73 -7.47
CA LEU A 319 5.43 12.43 -7.48
C LEU A 319 6.12 11.48 -8.46
N ALA A 320 6.43 11.94 -9.68
CA ALA A 320 7.14 11.15 -10.67
C ALA A 320 8.55 10.75 -10.20
N THR A 321 9.35 11.68 -9.69
CA THR A 321 10.70 11.36 -9.20
C THR A 321 10.68 10.41 -8.02
N SER A 322 9.72 10.59 -7.10
CA SER A 322 9.58 9.77 -5.89
C SER A 322 9.05 8.38 -6.23
N PHE A 323 8.15 8.27 -7.20
CA PHE A 323 7.68 6.99 -7.73
C PHE A 323 8.81 6.21 -8.41
N VAL A 324 9.65 6.86 -9.22
CA VAL A 324 10.83 6.22 -9.82
C VAL A 324 11.79 5.71 -8.74
N TYR A 325 12.03 6.52 -7.69
CA TYR A 325 12.83 6.09 -6.55
C TYR A 325 12.21 4.88 -5.84
N LEU A 326 10.93 4.93 -5.48
CA LEU A 326 10.20 3.82 -4.86
C LEU A 326 10.33 2.55 -5.70
N ARG A 327 10.04 2.63 -7.00
CA ARG A 327 10.11 1.48 -7.91
C ARG A 327 11.50 0.83 -7.91
N ARG A 328 12.56 1.64 -8.01
CA ARG A 328 13.95 1.13 -7.95
C ARG A 328 14.22 0.40 -6.64
N THR A 329 13.78 0.97 -5.51
CA THR A 329 13.96 0.32 -4.20
C THR A 329 13.13 -0.95 -4.05
N LEU A 330 11.90 -0.97 -4.56
CA LEU A 330 11.01 -2.13 -4.54
C LEU A 330 11.60 -3.28 -5.37
N HIS A 331 12.09 -2.98 -6.57
CA HIS A 331 12.73 -3.98 -7.43
C HIS A 331 14.02 -4.54 -6.80
N ALA A 332 14.84 -3.69 -6.17
CA ALA A 332 16.03 -4.16 -5.45
C ALA A 332 15.67 -5.07 -4.26
N MET A 333 14.58 -4.79 -3.56
CA MET A 333 14.07 -5.64 -2.49
C MET A 333 13.54 -6.97 -3.05
N GLU A 334 12.77 -6.94 -4.14
CA GLU A 334 12.24 -8.13 -4.81
C GLU A 334 13.36 -9.07 -5.27
N LEU A 335 14.43 -8.53 -5.88
CA LEU A 335 15.60 -9.31 -6.27
C LEU A 335 16.25 -10.02 -5.07
N LYS A 336 16.44 -9.32 -3.94
CA LYS A 336 16.98 -9.93 -2.70
C LYS A 336 16.06 -11.02 -2.14
N MET A 337 14.75 -10.82 -2.22
CA MET A 337 13.77 -11.82 -1.79
C MET A 337 13.83 -13.07 -2.66
N ASN A 338 13.95 -12.89 -3.97
CA ASN A 338 14.06 -13.99 -4.93
C ASN A 338 15.37 -14.75 -4.75
N GLU A 339 16.50 -14.06 -4.55
CA GLU A 339 17.79 -14.68 -4.29
C GLU A 339 17.74 -15.60 -3.05
N ALA A 340 17.13 -15.13 -1.95
CA ALA A 340 16.92 -15.96 -0.76
C ALA A 340 16.04 -17.19 -1.04
N HIS A 341 15.03 -17.06 -1.90
CA HIS A 341 14.15 -18.18 -2.28
C HIS A 341 14.90 -19.23 -3.11
N TYR A 342 15.75 -18.81 -4.05
CA TYR A 342 16.58 -19.72 -4.85
C TYR A 342 17.61 -20.46 -3.98
N ILE A 343 18.20 -19.80 -2.99
CA ILE A 343 19.15 -20.45 -2.06
C ILE A 343 18.45 -21.55 -1.25
N HIS A 344 17.24 -21.31 -0.75
CA HIS A 344 16.49 -22.34 -0.04
C HIS A 344 16.14 -23.54 -0.94
N VAL A 345 15.68 -23.29 -2.16
CA VAL A 345 15.36 -24.37 -3.12
C VAL A 345 16.62 -25.15 -3.54
N ALA A 346 17.77 -24.49 -3.71
CA ALA A 346 19.02 -25.15 -4.06
C ALA A 346 19.56 -26.01 -2.91
N VAL A 347 19.49 -25.54 -1.67
CA VAL A 347 19.88 -26.31 -0.47
C VAL A 347 18.95 -27.51 -0.27
N ASP A 348 17.66 -27.37 -0.58
CA ASP A 348 16.69 -28.47 -0.53
C ASP A 348 16.97 -29.53 -1.61
N LEU A 349 17.49 -29.13 -2.78
CA LEU A 349 17.89 -30.05 -3.85
C LEU A 349 19.21 -30.77 -3.55
N GLU A 350 20.21 -30.08 -2.99
CA GLU A 350 21.52 -30.68 -2.63
C GLU A 350 21.45 -31.58 -1.40
N SER A 351 20.54 -31.31 -0.45
CA SER A 351 20.39 -32.14 0.75
C SER A 351 19.68 -33.49 0.50
N GLY A 352 19.17 -33.73 -0.72
CA GLY A 352 18.54 -35.00 -1.12
C GLY A 352 17.25 -35.34 -0.36
N HIS A 353 16.83 -34.52 0.59
CA HIS A 353 15.56 -34.66 1.30
C HIS A 353 14.47 -33.95 0.50
N ARG A 354 13.75 -34.71 -0.32
CA ARG A 354 12.43 -34.30 -0.80
C ARG A 354 11.52 -34.10 0.40
N VAL A 355 11.40 -32.86 0.87
CA VAL A 355 10.16 -32.45 1.55
C VAL A 355 9.13 -32.20 0.45
N GLY A 356 8.68 -33.31 -0.16
CA GLY A 356 7.30 -33.34 -0.62
C GLY A 356 6.46 -33.00 0.60
N ALA A 357 5.43 -32.18 0.42
CA ALA A 357 4.44 -31.90 1.44
C ALA A 357 3.97 -33.22 2.09
N LEU A 358 4.61 -33.61 3.18
CA LEU A 358 4.33 -34.83 3.91
C LEU A 358 3.10 -34.51 4.75
N ASN A 359 1.99 -35.06 4.26
CA ASN A 359 0.96 -35.79 4.99
C ASN A 359 0.59 -35.30 6.39
N ASP A 360 -0.72 -35.17 6.58
CA ASP A 360 -1.40 -35.55 7.81
C ASP A 360 -0.54 -36.48 8.66
N TYR A 361 -0.15 -35.99 9.83
CA TYR A 361 0.05 -36.88 10.95
C TYR A 361 -1.35 -37.42 11.29
N ASP A 362 -1.66 -38.61 10.80
CA ASP A 362 -2.60 -39.48 11.49
C ASP A 362 -2.04 -39.70 12.90
N ASP A 363 -2.74 -39.11 13.88
CA ASP A 363 -2.63 -39.43 15.29
C ASP A 363 -3.14 -40.88 15.50
N GLU A 364 -2.29 -41.86 15.23
CA GLU A 364 -2.37 -43.17 15.88
C GLU A 364 -1.15 -43.31 16.81
N MET A 365 -1.27 -42.70 17.98
CA MET A 365 -0.39 -42.96 19.12
C MET A 365 -0.85 -44.26 19.79
N ASP A 366 -0.33 -45.39 19.32
CA ASP A 366 -0.19 -46.61 20.11
C ASP A 366 0.99 -46.43 21.07
N PHE A 367 0.72 -46.01 22.31
CA PHE A 367 1.69 -46.11 23.41
C PHE A 367 0.96 -46.14 24.76
N PHE A 368 0.66 -47.35 25.24
CA PHE A 368 1.09 -47.89 26.54
C PHE A 368 0.67 -49.37 26.58
N GLY A 369 1.54 -50.21 26.01
CA GLY A 369 1.66 -51.62 26.40
C GLY A 369 2.58 -51.71 27.62
N ASP A 370 2.29 -52.71 28.44
CA ASP A 370 2.89 -53.05 29.71
C ASP A 370 4.43 -53.11 29.70
N ASP A 371 5.05 -52.88 30.86
CA ASP A 371 5.78 -53.95 31.56
C ASP A 371 6.44 -53.41 32.86
N ASP A 372 6.03 -54.05 33.95
CA ASP A 372 6.83 -54.62 35.03
C ASP A 372 7.88 -53.78 35.78
N GLU A 373 7.54 -53.58 37.05
CA GLU A 373 8.40 -53.17 38.15
C GLU A 373 9.29 -54.33 38.65
N GLU A 374 10.52 -53.96 38.99
CA GLU A 374 11.37 -54.49 40.06
C GLU A 374 12.02 -55.88 39.90
N GLU A 375 13.34 -55.88 39.66
CA GLU A 375 14.25 -56.65 40.52
C GLU A 375 15.70 -56.11 40.48
N GLU A 376 16.40 -56.39 41.58
CA GLU A 376 17.64 -55.83 42.11
C GLU A 376 18.91 -56.20 41.32
N GLY A 377 20.01 -55.46 41.53
CA GLY A 377 21.33 -55.99 41.18
C GLY A 377 22.48 -54.99 41.07
N ASN A 378 23.10 -54.73 42.21
CA ASN A 378 24.47 -54.34 42.53
C ASN A 378 25.60 -54.29 41.45
N ASP A 379 26.61 -53.48 41.80
CA ASP A 379 28.05 -53.58 41.46
C ASP A 379 28.64 -52.74 40.29
N ALA A 380 29.21 -51.61 40.69
CA ALA A 380 30.61 -51.18 40.57
C ALA A 380 31.45 -51.45 39.28
N GLU A 381 32.22 -50.39 38.95
CA GLU A 381 33.53 -50.34 38.26
C GLU A 381 33.62 -50.03 36.75
N ASP A 382 34.61 -49.17 36.48
CA ASP A 382 35.44 -48.98 35.28
C ASP A 382 35.06 -48.00 34.14
N GLU A 383 35.71 -46.84 34.24
CA GLU A 383 36.38 -46.06 33.17
C GLU A 383 36.84 -46.88 31.94
N ALA A 384 36.51 -46.41 30.73
CA ALA A 384 37.49 -46.17 29.65
C ALA A 384 36.83 -45.66 28.35
N PHE A 385 37.24 -44.45 27.95
CA PHE A 385 37.80 -44.11 26.64
C PHE A 385 37.43 -44.99 25.41
N LEU A 386 36.82 -44.39 24.38
CA LEU A 386 37.31 -44.48 22.98
C LEU A 386 36.64 -43.46 22.04
N ARG A 387 37.47 -42.54 21.53
CA ARG A 387 37.21 -41.73 20.32
C ARG A 387 37.20 -42.64 19.08
N GLY A 388 36.10 -42.65 18.34
CA GLY A 388 36.00 -43.29 17.03
C GLY A 388 36.11 -42.27 15.88
N ASN A 389 37.30 -42.17 15.29
CA ASN A 389 37.55 -41.55 13.97
C ASN A 389 36.78 -42.34 12.89
N ARG A 390 35.84 -41.71 12.18
CA ARG A 390 35.34 -42.23 10.89
C ARG A 390 36.02 -41.50 9.74
N LYS A 391 36.91 -42.24 9.08
CA LYS A 391 37.57 -41.95 7.81
C LYS A 391 36.53 -42.08 6.69
N PHE A 392 36.35 -41.03 5.90
CA PHE A 392 35.48 -41.02 4.72
C PHE A 392 36.28 -41.53 3.51
N GLU A 393 35.81 -42.57 2.85
CA GLU A 393 36.33 -43.04 1.55
C GLU A 393 35.35 -42.63 0.44
N PRO A 394 35.82 -42.06 -0.68
CA PRO A 394 34.96 -41.71 -1.79
C PRO A 394 34.65 -42.95 -2.66
N PRO A 395 33.41 -43.13 -3.15
CA PRO A 395 33.08 -44.26 -4.00
C PRO A 395 33.62 -44.05 -5.42
N THR A 396 34.56 -44.88 -5.81
CA THR A 396 34.96 -45.11 -7.20
C THR A 396 34.07 -46.20 -7.82
N LYS A 397 33.13 -45.80 -8.68
CA LYS A 397 32.81 -46.50 -9.95
C LYS A 397 31.69 -45.76 -10.68
N MET A 398 31.97 -45.38 -11.93
CA MET A 398 30.97 -45.07 -12.94
C MET A 398 30.52 -46.40 -13.54
N ASP A 399 29.27 -46.79 -13.32
CA ASP A 399 28.57 -47.76 -14.16
C ASP A 399 27.45 -47.01 -14.88
N ASP A 400 27.56 -47.00 -16.21
CA ASP A 400 26.60 -46.46 -17.16
C ASP A 400 25.24 -47.17 -16.99
N VAL A 401 24.26 -46.44 -16.46
CA VAL A 401 22.84 -46.80 -16.55
C VAL A 401 22.24 -45.93 -17.65
N SER A 402 22.33 -46.40 -18.89
CA SER A 402 21.55 -45.87 -20.00
C SER A 402 20.09 -46.33 -19.84
N VAL A 403 19.28 -45.52 -19.16
CA VAL A 403 17.82 -45.67 -19.16
C VAL A 403 17.31 -45.25 -20.55
N PRO A 404 16.58 -46.11 -21.28
CA PRO A 404 15.89 -45.68 -22.48
C PRO A 404 14.78 -44.72 -22.07
N VAL A 405 15.03 -43.42 -22.26
CA VAL A 405 13.99 -42.39 -22.19
C VAL A 405 13.11 -42.62 -23.42
N ALA A 406 12.00 -43.31 -23.21
CA ALA A 406 10.89 -43.24 -24.14
C ALA A 406 10.44 -41.78 -24.23
N ASP A 407 10.30 -41.27 -25.45
CA ASP A 407 9.68 -39.99 -25.79
C ASP A 407 8.20 -39.96 -25.37
N SER A 408 7.93 -40.01 -24.07
CA SER A 408 6.62 -39.71 -23.50
C SER A 408 6.53 -38.21 -23.32
N ASP A 409 5.87 -37.56 -24.29
CA ASP A 409 5.25 -36.24 -24.23
C ASP A 409 5.63 -35.41 -22.99
N ASN A 410 6.72 -34.66 -23.14
CA ASN A 410 7.01 -33.47 -22.37
C ASN A 410 5.94 -32.40 -22.71
N SER A 411 4.69 -32.64 -22.33
CA SER A 411 3.70 -31.60 -22.17
C SER A 411 4.26 -30.67 -21.09
N SER A 412 4.91 -29.62 -21.56
CA SER A 412 5.52 -28.56 -20.78
C SER A 412 4.50 -28.03 -19.76
N GLN A 413 4.55 -28.56 -18.54
CA GLN A 413 3.66 -28.18 -17.45
C GLN A 413 3.70 -26.65 -17.30
N GLY A 414 2.59 -26.00 -17.63
CA GLY A 414 2.44 -24.55 -17.47
C GLY A 414 2.56 -23.69 -18.73
N VAL A 415 2.45 -24.25 -19.95
CA VAL A 415 2.19 -23.48 -21.19
C VAL A 415 1.07 -24.13 -22.02
N ASP A 416 0.30 -23.33 -22.76
CA ASP A 416 -0.75 -23.81 -23.66
C ASP A 416 -0.21 -24.20 -25.06
N ALA A 417 -1.10 -24.60 -25.97
CA ALA A 417 -0.75 -24.97 -27.35
C ALA A 417 -0.14 -23.81 -28.18
N ASN A 418 -0.32 -22.56 -27.74
CA ASN A 418 0.24 -21.37 -28.36
C ASN A 418 1.55 -20.90 -27.70
N GLY A 419 2.07 -21.65 -26.71
CA GLY A 419 3.26 -21.28 -25.94
C GLY A 419 3.01 -20.21 -24.86
N ILE A 420 1.74 -19.90 -24.56
CA ILE A 420 1.35 -18.93 -23.53
C ILE A 420 1.38 -19.62 -22.16
N VAL A 421 2.03 -18.97 -21.19
CA VAL A 421 2.14 -19.48 -19.82
C VAL A 421 0.75 -19.65 -19.19
N THR A 422 0.47 -20.81 -18.60
CA THR A 422 -0.75 -21.10 -17.84
C THR A 422 -0.43 -21.22 -16.34
N GLY A 423 -1.42 -21.04 -15.48
CA GLY A 423 -1.25 -21.16 -14.03
C GLY A 423 -0.60 -19.95 -13.34
N ARG A 424 -0.06 -18.98 -14.10
CA ARG A 424 0.50 -17.73 -13.57
C ARG A 424 0.53 -16.62 -14.63
N TRP A 425 0.62 -15.36 -14.18
CA TRP A 425 0.89 -14.23 -15.07
C TRP A 425 2.31 -14.30 -15.63
N LYS A 426 2.49 -13.91 -16.90
CA LYS A 426 3.81 -13.87 -17.56
C LYS A 426 4.71 -12.77 -16.96
N SER A 427 4.10 -11.67 -16.54
CA SER A 427 4.76 -10.53 -15.91
C SER A 427 4.04 -10.16 -14.62
N SER A 428 4.77 -9.53 -13.68
CA SER A 428 4.16 -8.94 -12.49
C SER A 428 3.26 -7.76 -12.88
N ILE A 429 2.37 -7.32 -11.97
CA ILE A 429 1.44 -6.22 -12.24
C ILE A 429 2.15 -4.91 -12.62
N PHE A 430 3.38 -4.72 -12.11
CA PHE A 430 4.24 -3.58 -12.43
C PHE A 430 5.34 -3.91 -13.46
N GLY A 431 5.33 -5.10 -14.05
CA GLY A 431 6.31 -5.52 -15.05
C GLY A 431 6.18 -4.78 -16.39
N CYS A 432 5.06 -4.10 -16.64
CA CYS A 432 4.89 -3.22 -17.80
C CYS A 432 5.99 -2.16 -17.91
N MET A 433 6.51 -1.80 -16.76
CA MET A 433 7.41 -0.70 -16.51
C MET A 433 8.85 -1.14 -16.92
N ASP A 434 9.10 -2.44 -17.12
CA ASP A 434 10.36 -3.02 -17.65
C ASP A 434 10.41 -2.97 -19.19
N THR A 435 9.23 -2.94 -19.84
CA THR A 435 9.07 -2.69 -21.29
C THR A 435 8.29 -1.40 -21.50
N LEU A 436 8.90 -0.29 -21.06
CA LEU A 436 8.32 1.06 -21.12
C LEU A 436 7.72 1.37 -22.51
N VAL A 437 8.43 1.00 -23.56
CA VAL A 437 8.01 1.14 -24.96
C VAL A 437 7.87 -0.26 -25.60
N PRO A 438 6.72 -0.60 -26.21
CA PRO A 438 5.50 0.23 -26.34
C PRO A 438 4.52 0.08 -25.15
N ASN A 439 4.69 -0.91 -24.28
CA ASN A 439 3.61 -1.43 -23.44
C ASN A 439 3.12 -0.46 -22.36
N ALA A 440 4.00 0.05 -21.49
CA ALA A 440 3.57 0.95 -20.42
C ALA A 440 3.02 2.27 -20.98
N VAL A 441 3.70 2.85 -21.99
CA VAL A 441 3.27 4.10 -22.61
C VAL A 441 1.91 3.96 -23.29
N LEU A 442 1.71 2.93 -24.12
CA LEU A 442 0.42 2.72 -24.77
C LEU A 442 -0.70 2.37 -23.78
N SER A 443 -0.42 1.55 -22.76
CA SER A 443 -1.44 1.20 -21.77
C SER A 443 -1.85 2.39 -20.88
N CYS A 444 -0.95 3.37 -20.70
CA CYS A 444 -1.23 4.58 -19.93
C CYS A 444 -1.88 5.68 -20.79
N CYS A 445 -1.34 5.94 -21.98
CA CYS A 445 -1.76 7.07 -22.82
C CYS A 445 -2.87 6.70 -23.81
N CYS A 446 -2.96 5.43 -24.21
CA CYS A 446 -3.90 4.93 -25.21
C CYS A 446 -4.50 3.57 -24.80
N PRO A 447 -5.12 3.47 -23.59
CA PRO A 447 -5.61 2.18 -23.08
C PRO A 447 -6.59 1.50 -24.03
N GLY A 448 -7.44 2.27 -24.73
CA GLY A 448 -8.39 1.73 -25.71
C GLY A 448 -7.70 0.99 -26.87
N LEU A 449 -6.52 1.44 -27.30
CA LEU A 449 -5.76 0.76 -28.35
C LEU A 449 -5.22 -0.57 -27.87
N VAL A 450 -4.64 -0.61 -26.66
CA VAL A 450 -4.10 -1.85 -26.07
C VAL A 450 -5.22 -2.84 -25.78
N VAL A 451 -6.36 -2.37 -25.26
CA VAL A 451 -7.55 -3.21 -25.03
C VAL A 451 -8.10 -3.77 -26.36
N ALA A 452 -8.08 -2.98 -27.44
CA ALA A 452 -8.46 -3.46 -28.77
C ALA A 452 -7.48 -4.53 -29.29
N GLN A 453 -6.17 -4.35 -29.10
CA GLN A 453 -5.16 -5.36 -29.45
C GLN A 453 -5.34 -6.65 -28.66
N ILE A 454 -5.54 -6.57 -27.35
CA ILE A 454 -5.82 -7.73 -26.48
C ILE A 454 -7.09 -8.45 -26.95
N SER A 455 -8.17 -7.70 -27.18
CA SER A 455 -9.47 -8.26 -27.56
C SER A 455 -9.41 -8.98 -28.90
N ALA A 456 -8.70 -8.42 -29.87
CA ALA A 456 -8.48 -9.05 -31.17
C ALA A 456 -7.58 -10.30 -31.05
N ARG A 457 -6.47 -10.20 -30.30
CA ARG A 457 -5.55 -11.33 -30.06
C ARG A 457 -6.23 -12.52 -29.40
N MET A 458 -7.16 -12.25 -28.48
CA MET A 458 -7.95 -13.27 -27.77
C MET A 458 -9.25 -13.66 -28.49
N GLY A 459 -9.50 -13.14 -29.70
CA GLY A 459 -10.70 -13.44 -30.47
C GLY A 459 -12.02 -12.98 -29.84
N MET A 460 -11.97 -12.09 -28.84
CA MET A 460 -13.14 -11.67 -28.06
C MET A 460 -14.03 -10.66 -28.80
N MET A 461 -13.41 -9.71 -29.50
CA MET A 461 -14.10 -8.69 -30.29
C MET A 461 -13.15 -8.18 -31.38
N PRO A 462 -13.65 -7.85 -32.60
CA PRO A 462 -12.79 -7.31 -33.65
C PRO A 462 -12.16 -5.97 -33.24
N PHE A 463 -10.90 -5.77 -33.61
CA PHE A 463 -10.10 -4.59 -33.26
C PHE A 463 -10.84 -3.26 -33.51
N ASN A 464 -11.42 -3.08 -34.70
CA ASN A 464 -12.10 -1.84 -35.09
C ASN A 464 -13.34 -1.53 -34.24
N HIS A 465 -14.04 -2.55 -33.72
CA HIS A 465 -15.22 -2.33 -32.88
C HIS A 465 -14.82 -1.78 -31.51
N VAL A 466 -13.82 -2.39 -30.87
CA VAL A 466 -13.30 -1.92 -29.58
C VAL A 466 -12.70 -0.52 -29.71
N LEU A 467 -11.94 -0.27 -30.79
CA LEU A 467 -11.39 1.05 -31.08
C LEU A 467 -12.49 2.10 -31.29
N GLY A 468 -13.57 1.76 -32.00
CA GLY A 468 -14.74 2.62 -32.19
C GLY A 468 -15.45 2.97 -30.88
N LEU A 469 -15.60 1.99 -29.97
CA LEU A 469 -16.20 2.22 -28.65
C LEU A 469 -15.38 3.19 -27.80
N PHE A 470 -14.05 2.99 -27.71
CA PHE A 470 -13.17 3.91 -27.00
C PHE A 470 -13.08 5.28 -27.70
N GLY A 471 -13.07 5.32 -29.03
CA GLY A 471 -13.14 6.56 -29.80
C GLY A 471 -14.41 7.35 -29.51
N GLY A 472 -15.56 6.68 -29.43
CA GLY A 472 -16.83 7.27 -29.01
C GLY A 472 -16.78 7.81 -27.57
N LEU A 473 -16.20 7.05 -26.64
CA LEU A 473 -15.99 7.52 -25.26
C LEU A 473 -15.15 8.80 -25.20
N TYR A 474 -14.04 8.86 -25.94
CA TYR A 474 -13.21 10.06 -26.01
C TYR A 474 -13.93 11.24 -26.66
N LEU A 475 -14.73 11.00 -27.71
CA LEU A 475 -15.55 12.04 -28.33
C LEU A 475 -16.58 12.62 -27.35
N VAL A 476 -17.27 11.76 -26.58
CA VAL A 476 -18.20 12.19 -25.53
C VAL A 476 -17.47 13.01 -24.47
N ALA A 477 -16.26 12.60 -24.05
CA ALA A 477 -15.46 13.36 -23.10
C ALA A 477 -15.06 14.75 -23.64
N ILE A 478 -14.69 14.85 -24.92
CA ILE A 478 -14.40 16.14 -25.57
C ILE A 478 -15.66 17.02 -25.57
N ILE A 479 -16.81 16.48 -25.98
CA ILE A 479 -18.08 17.24 -25.99
C ILE A 479 -18.46 17.69 -24.57
N ALA A 480 -18.34 16.82 -23.56
CA ALA A 480 -18.59 17.18 -22.17
C ALA A 480 -17.70 18.35 -21.73
N SER A 481 -16.39 18.26 -22.00
CA SER A 481 -15.43 19.31 -21.66
C SER A 481 -15.67 20.64 -22.39
N ALA A 482 -16.14 20.60 -23.64
CA ALA A 482 -16.37 21.80 -24.45
C ALA A 482 -17.72 22.47 -24.15
N THR A 483 -18.72 21.70 -23.74
CA THR A 483 -20.08 22.20 -23.53
C THR A 483 -20.39 22.57 -22.08
N HIS A 484 -19.62 22.06 -21.11
CA HIS A 484 -19.89 22.22 -19.67
C HIS A 484 -21.34 21.86 -19.27
N SER A 485 -21.95 20.92 -19.99
CA SER A 485 -23.33 20.50 -19.76
C SER A 485 -23.37 19.27 -18.86
N GLY A 486 -24.11 19.36 -17.76
CA GLY A 486 -24.27 18.25 -16.81
C GLY A 486 -24.84 16.97 -17.44
N PHE A 487 -25.56 17.07 -18.57
CA PHE A 487 -26.01 15.89 -19.31
C PHE A 487 -24.83 15.13 -19.92
N PHE A 488 -23.91 15.81 -20.60
CA PHE A 488 -22.74 15.16 -21.21
C PHE A 488 -21.76 14.64 -20.15
N ASP A 489 -21.63 15.34 -19.02
CA ASP A 489 -20.85 14.86 -17.87
C ASP A 489 -21.43 13.56 -17.30
N PHE A 490 -22.76 13.46 -17.16
CA PHE A 490 -23.44 12.25 -16.73
C PHE A 490 -23.21 11.09 -17.72
N VAL A 491 -23.42 11.33 -19.02
CA VAL A 491 -23.20 10.30 -20.07
C VAL A 491 -21.74 9.83 -20.06
N MET A 492 -20.78 10.74 -20.00
CA MET A 492 -19.35 10.42 -19.92
C MET A 492 -19.04 9.54 -18.69
N THR A 493 -19.61 9.89 -17.53
CA THR A 493 -19.44 9.13 -16.29
C THR A 493 -19.96 7.71 -16.42
N VAL A 494 -21.18 7.54 -16.95
CA VAL A 494 -21.78 6.21 -17.18
C VAL A 494 -20.94 5.39 -18.16
N CYS A 495 -20.52 5.97 -19.29
CA CYS A 495 -19.68 5.28 -20.27
C CYS A 495 -18.32 4.88 -19.67
N SER A 496 -17.73 5.70 -18.81
CA SER A 496 -16.46 5.39 -18.12
C SER A 496 -16.61 4.23 -17.13
N ILE A 497 -17.71 4.17 -16.39
CA ILE A 497 -18.03 3.03 -15.49
C ILE A 497 -18.18 1.74 -16.32
N ILE A 498 -18.91 1.79 -17.43
CA ILE A 498 -19.07 0.63 -18.32
C ILE A 498 -17.71 0.16 -18.85
N ALA A 499 -16.86 1.08 -19.34
CA ALA A 499 -15.52 0.74 -19.83
C ALA A 499 -14.65 0.09 -18.74
N MET A 500 -14.70 0.60 -17.51
CA MET A 500 -13.99 0.03 -16.37
C MET A 500 -14.50 -1.39 -16.03
N LEU A 501 -15.81 -1.62 -16.00
CA LEU A 501 -16.40 -2.95 -15.81
C LEU A 501 -16.01 -3.93 -16.93
N CYS A 502 -15.93 -3.46 -18.19
CA CYS A 502 -15.45 -4.25 -19.32
C CYS A 502 -13.98 -4.65 -19.14
N CYS A 503 -13.11 -3.73 -18.72
CA CYS A 503 -11.70 -4.02 -18.43
C CYS A 503 -11.54 -5.04 -17.29
N MET A 504 -12.33 -4.88 -16.20
CA MET A 504 -12.37 -5.85 -15.09
C MET A 504 -12.81 -7.24 -15.58
N ARG A 505 -13.89 -7.30 -16.37
CA ARG A 505 -14.38 -8.56 -16.94
C ARG A 505 -13.37 -9.20 -17.88
N MET A 506 -12.65 -8.41 -18.68
CA MET A 506 -11.59 -8.90 -19.55
C MET A 506 -10.46 -9.55 -18.74
N ARG A 507 -9.98 -8.88 -17.69
CA ARG A 507 -8.95 -9.42 -16.80
C ARG A 507 -9.39 -10.75 -16.17
N TRP A 508 -10.58 -10.78 -15.59
CA TRP A 508 -11.14 -12.00 -14.98
C TRP A 508 -11.24 -13.13 -16.02
N ARG A 509 -11.76 -12.85 -17.21
CA ARG A 509 -11.89 -13.86 -18.27
C ARG A 509 -10.54 -14.45 -18.66
N ILE A 510 -9.52 -13.61 -18.87
CA ILE A 510 -8.16 -14.08 -19.20
C ILE A 510 -7.59 -14.92 -18.07
N ARG A 511 -7.74 -14.47 -16.82
CA ARG A 511 -7.32 -15.23 -15.64
C ARG A 511 -7.96 -16.63 -15.61
N THR A 512 -9.26 -16.73 -15.90
CA THR A 512 -9.95 -18.03 -15.97
C THR A 512 -9.54 -18.87 -17.17
N LEU A 513 -9.32 -18.27 -18.34
CA LEU A 513 -8.92 -18.99 -19.56
C LEU A 513 -7.54 -19.66 -19.41
N PHE A 514 -6.61 -19.00 -18.72
CA PHE A 514 -5.25 -19.51 -18.53
C PHE A 514 -5.04 -20.16 -17.15
N ASN A 515 -6.11 -20.48 -16.43
CA ASN A 515 -6.08 -21.11 -15.10
C ASN A 515 -5.18 -20.38 -14.07
N ILE A 516 -5.12 -19.06 -14.14
CA ILE A 516 -4.29 -18.25 -13.24
C ILE A 516 -5.01 -18.09 -11.89
N PRO A 517 -4.36 -18.36 -10.74
CA PRO A 517 -4.96 -18.19 -9.42
C PRO A 517 -5.25 -16.71 -9.13
N GLY A 518 -6.33 -16.44 -8.39
CA GLY A 518 -6.74 -15.10 -7.98
C GLY A 518 -8.24 -14.98 -7.73
N SER A 519 -8.69 -13.81 -7.29
CA SER A 519 -10.11 -13.54 -6.98
C SER A 519 -10.72 -12.46 -7.87
N GLN A 520 -12.06 -12.41 -7.96
CA GLN A 520 -12.76 -11.34 -8.68
C GLN A 520 -12.52 -9.96 -8.02
N LEU A 521 -12.38 -9.93 -6.69
CA LEU A 521 -12.11 -8.71 -5.94
C LEU A 521 -10.71 -8.16 -6.26
N GLU A 522 -9.73 -9.05 -6.39
CA GLU A 522 -8.38 -8.71 -6.84
C GLU A 522 -8.40 -8.14 -8.27
N ASP A 523 -9.16 -8.76 -9.18
CA ASP A 523 -9.32 -8.27 -10.55
C ASP A 523 -9.98 -6.88 -10.60
N ALA A 524 -10.99 -6.64 -9.76
CA ALA A 524 -11.64 -5.34 -9.59
C ALA A 524 -10.66 -4.29 -9.06
N PHE A 525 -9.92 -4.62 -8.00
CA PHE A 525 -8.95 -3.72 -7.38
C PHE A 525 -7.87 -3.29 -8.37
N PHE A 526 -7.25 -4.24 -9.08
CA PHE A 526 -6.21 -3.87 -10.05
C PHE A 526 -6.74 -3.10 -11.25
N SER A 527 -7.96 -3.41 -11.71
CA SER A 527 -8.57 -2.69 -12.84
C SER A 527 -8.97 -1.26 -12.48
N CYS A 528 -9.42 -1.03 -11.23
CA CYS A 528 -9.79 0.30 -10.74
C CYS A 528 -8.59 1.14 -10.31
N CYS A 529 -7.65 0.56 -9.55
CA CYS A 529 -6.58 1.30 -8.89
C CYS A 529 -5.27 1.36 -9.69
N CYS A 530 -5.04 0.44 -10.63
CA CYS A 530 -3.85 0.40 -11.49
C CYS A 530 -4.22 -0.04 -12.92
N GLY A 531 -5.26 0.59 -13.50
CA GLY A 531 -5.86 0.16 -14.77
C GLY A 531 -4.83 0.00 -15.91
N CYS A 532 -3.90 0.94 -16.06
CA CYS A 532 -2.85 0.87 -17.08
C CYS A 532 -1.88 -0.30 -16.85
N CYS A 533 -1.51 -0.58 -15.60
CA CYS A 533 -0.64 -1.69 -15.20
C CYS A 533 -1.33 -3.03 -15.45
N SER A 534 -2.61 -3.11 -15.10
CA SER A 534 -3.46 -4.27 -15.35
C SER A 534 -3.58 -4.57 -16.84
N ILE A 535 -3.90 -3.56 -17.66
CA ILE A 535 -3.97 -3.67 -19.12
C ILE A 535 -2.61 -4.12 -19.68
N ALA A 536 -1.51 -3.52 -19.23
CA ALA A 536 -0.19 -3.85 -19.71
C ALA A 536 0.29 -5.26 -19.30
N GLN A 537 -0.08 -5.73 -18.10
CA GLN A 537 0.17 -7.10 -17.65
C GLN A 537 -0.57 -8.10 -18.55
N ILE A 538 -1.84 -7.83 -18.85
CA ILE A 538 -2.65 -8.64 -19.75
C ILE A 538 -2.05 -8.65 -21.16
N ALA A 539 -1.69 -7.47 -21.69
CA ALA A 539 -1.06 -7.33 -23.00
C ALA A 539 0.22 -8.16 -23.12
N SER A 540 1.06 -8.14 -22.07
CA SER A 540 2.29 -8.94 -22.01
C SER A 540 1.98 -10.43 -21.98
N HIS A 541 0.97 -10.82 -21.20
CA HIS A 541 0.61 -12.22 -21.02
C HIS A 541 0.10 -12.86 -22.30
N VAL A 542 -0.78 -12.18 -23.05
CA VAL A 542 -1.32 -12.68 -24.32
C VAL A 542 -0.44 -12.33 -25.53
N GLU A 543 0.69 -11.67 -25.27
CA GLU A 543 1.65 -11.21 -26.28
C GLU A 543 1.00 -10.38 -27.40
N SER A 544 0.10 -9.46 -27.03
CA SER A 544 -0.66 -8.65 -27.99
C SER A 544 0.17 -7.62 -28.75
N TYR A 545 1.42 -7.39 -28.34
CA TYR A 545 2.37 -6.46 -28.94
C TYR A 545 3.75 -7.13 -29.13
N GLU A 546 4.60 -6.50 -29.92
CA GLU A 546 5.99 -6.90 -30.10
C GLU A 546 6.92 -5.97 -29.29
N PRO A 547 7.77 -6.51 -28.38
CA PRO A 547 8.69 -5.69 -27.60
C PRO A 547 9.63 -4.88 -28.49
N GLY A 548 9.82 -3.59 -28.19
CA GLY A 548 10.71 -2.71 -28.96
C GLY A 548 10.12 -2.16 -30.27
N VAL A 549 8.93 -2.61 -30.69
CA VAL A 549 8.26 -2.12 -31.91
C VAL A 549 6.99 -1.36 -31.54
N PHE A 550 6.86 -0.12 -32.03
CA PHE A 550 5.66 0.69 -31.83
C PHE A 550 4.61 0.36 -32.91
N ALA A 551 3.89 -0.74 -32.74
CA ALA A 551 2.85 -1.18 -33.66
C ALA A 551 1.45 -0.81 -33.15
N PHE A 552 0.66 -0.15 -34.00
CA PHE A 552 -0.75 0.17 -33.73
C PHE A 552 -1.71 -0.93 -34.18
N ALA A 553 -1.29 -1.76 -35.13
CA ALA A 553 -2.08 -2.87 -35.64
C ALA A 553 -2.17 -4.02 -34.61
N PRO A 554 -3.28 -4.77 -34.57
CA PRO A 554 -3.36 -5.98 -33.76
C PRO A 554 -2.48 -7.09 -34.38
N ARG A 555 -1.93 -7.95 -33.52
CA ARG A 555 -1.37 -9.24 -33.97
C ARG A 555 -2.52 -10.20 -34.35
N ALA A 556 -2.19 -11.25 -35.09
CA ALA A 556 -3.14 -12.30 -35.45
C ALA A 556 -3.82 -12.89 -34.21
N THR A 557 -5.05 -13.37 -34.32
CA THR A 557 -5.74 -14.07 -33.23
C THR A 557 -4.98 -15.35 -32.85
N LEU A 558 -4.92 -15.69 -31.56
CA LEU A 558 -4.36 -16.98 -31.10
C LEU A 558 -5.20 -18.14 -31.61
N GLU A 559 -4.55 -19.21 -32.09
CA GLU A 559 -5.24 -20.40 -32.56
C GLU A 559 -6.00 -21.07 -31.41
N GLY A 560 -7.23 -21.52 -31.67
CA GLY A 560 -8.12 -22.09 -30.66
C GLY A 560 -8.88 -21.07 -29.80
N TYR A 561 -8.63 -19.76 -29.96
CA TYR A 561 -9.33 -18.69 -29.22
C TYR A 561 -10.30 -17.87 -30.11
N SER A 562 -10.49 -18.25 -31.37
CA SER A 562 -11.52 -17.64 -32.21
C SER A 562 -12.91 -18.06 -31.74
N PHE A 563 -13.69 -17.14 -31.19
CA PHE A 563 -15.11 -17.34 -30.99
C PHE A 563 -15.79 -17.23 -32.36
N SER A 564 -16.13 -18.37 -32.96
CA SER A 564 -16.99 -18.47 -34.14
C SER A 564 -18.43 -18.10 -33.81
#